data_AF-A0A9N8UZE2-F1
#
_entry.id   AF-A0A9N8UZE2-F1
#
_cell.length_a   1.000
_cell.length_b   1.000
_cell.length_c   1.000
_cell.angle_alpha   90.00
_cell.angle_beta   90.00
_cell.angle_gamma   90.00
#
_symmetry.space_group_name_H-M   'P 1'
#
loop_
_entity.id
_entity.type
_entity.pdbx_description
1 polymer ?
#
loop_
_entity_poly.entity_id
_entity_poly.type
_entity_poly.pdbx_seq_one_letter_code
_entity_poly.pdbx_strand_id
1 'polypeptide(L)'
;MSYLTTMVSQQEMDFFTKEERLTPVANFKMFDCTSKSTGFSKWGSALSKLLIIHKDEPKFTEIKQNYEKGYYNSAIDDYFRPSRSVLKEEQQVFMNGEMAAIDNRRINEKHHQDFEEETGEKDATLA
;
A
#
# COMPACT_ATOMS: atom_id res chain seq x y z
N MET A 1 23.23 5.44 20.53
CA MET A 1 21.95 5.61 19.82
C MET A 1 22.20 6.55 18.65
N SER A 2 22.42 6.02 17.44
CA SER A 2 22.69 6.84 16.26
C SER A 2 21.37 7.40 15.75
N TYR A 3 21.15 8.71 15.88
CA TYR A 3 20.00 9.38 15.28
C TYR A 3 20.23 9.42 13.77
N LEU A 4 19.60 8.51 13.02
CA LEU A 4 19.45 8.67 11.58
C LEU A 4 18.46 9.81 11.35
N THR A 5 18.93 11.05 11.53
CA THR A 5 18.28 12.24 11.01
C THR A 5 18.30 12.10 9.50
N THR A 6 17.23 11.57 8.92
CA THR A 6 17.04 11.58 7.47
C THR A 6 17.24 13.02 7.02
N MET A 7 18.33 13.30 6.33
CA MET A 7 18.67 14.64 5.89
C MET A 7 17.68 15.05 4.81
N VAL A 8 16.60 15.71 5.23
CA VAL A 8 15.76 16.55 4.37
C VAL A 8 16.70 17.41 3.51
N SER A 9 16.63 17.24 2.19
CA SER A 9 17.54 17.91 1.26
C SER A 9 17.23 19.40 1.14
N GLN A 10 18.18 20.19 0.66
CA GLN A 10 17.99 21.64 0.46
C GLN A 10 16.81 21.93 -0.48
N GLN A 11 16.56 21.07 -1.48
CA GLN A 11 15.41 21.20 -2.38
C GLN A 11 14.08 21.06 -1.63
N GLU A 12 14.02 20.18 -0.63
CA GLU A 12 12.82 20.02 0.21
C GLU A 12 12.62 21.27 1.08
N MET A 13 13.69 21.81 1.67
CA MET A 13 13.65 23.05 2.46
C MET A 13 13.20 24.27 1.64
N ASP A 14 13.71 24.39 0.41
CA ASP A 14 13.32 25.44 -0.52
C ASP A 14 11.84 25.34 -0.91
N PHE A 15 11.32 24.12 -1.11
CA PHE A 15 9.90 23.91 -1.36
C PHE A 15 9.07 24.39 -0.16
N PHE A 16 9.45 24.04 1.07
CA PHE A 16 8.70 24.42 2.26
C PHE A 16 8.65 25.91 2.54
N THR A 17 9.68 26.65 2.13
CA THR A 17 9.77 28.10 2.32
C THR A 17 9.11 28.89 1.18
N LYS A 18 9.08 28.33 -0.03
CA LYS A 18 8.46 28.95 -1.22
C LYS A 18 6.98 28.61 -1.37
N GLU A 19 6.54 27.46 -0.86
CA GLU A 19 5.15 27.02 -0.98
C GLU A 19 4.22 27.87 -0.12
N GLU A 20 3.31 28.58 -0.79
CA GLU A 20 2.35 29.47 -0.14
C GLU A 20 1.46 28.69 0.84
N ARG A 21 1.08 27.45 0.47
CA ARG A 21 0.22 26.56 1.26
C ARG A 21 0.87 25.20 1.48
N LEU A 22 1.73 25.15 2.49
CA LEU A 22 2.32 23.89 2.93
C LEU A 22 1.26 22.97 3.57
N THR A 23 0.96 21.86 2.89
CA THR A 23 0.02 20.83 3.37
C THR A 23 0.64 19.43 3.27
N PRO A 24 0.15 18.42 4.01
CA PRO A 24 0.61 17.04 3.88
C PRO A 24 0.49 16.51 2.46
N VAL A 25 -0.62 16.79 1.76
CA VAL A 25 -0.84 16.31 0.39
C VAL A 25 0.10 16.97 -0.61
N ALA A 26 0.40 18.26 -0.47
CA ALA A 26 1.39 18.93 -1.31
C ALA A 26 2.79 18.31 -1.13
N ASN A 27 3.16 17.98 0.11
CA ASN A 27 4.39 17.26 0.42
C ASN A 27 4.40 15.87 -0.23
N PHE A 28 3.32 15.09 -0.13
CA PHE A 28 3.26 13.75 -0.70
C PHE A 28 3.41 13.76 -2.22
N LYS A 29 2.76 14.72 -2.89
CA LYS A 29 2.89 14.92 -4.35
C LYS A 29 4.32 15.28 -4.75
N MET A 30 4.98 16.16 -4.01
CA MET A 30 6.35 16.57 -4.31
C MET A 30 7.36 15.41 -4.20
N PHE A 31 7.08 14.43 -3.34
CA PHE A 31 7.97 13.28 -3.10
C PHE A 31 7.45 11.96 -3.69
N ASP A 32 6.44 12.01 -4.56
CA ASP A 32 5.80 10.85 -5.18
C ASP A 32 5.52 9.73 -4.15
N CYS A 33 4.98 10.11 -2.99
CA CYS A 33 4.71 9.17 -1.91
C CYS A 33 3.59 8.21 -2.30
N THR A 34 3.92 6.93 -2.52
CA THR A 34 2.94 5.90 -2.88
C THR A 34 2.31 5.20 -1.68
N SER A 35 2.86 5.38 -0.47
CA SER A 35 2.33 4.78 0.76
C SER A 35 2.10 5.79 1.88
N LYS A 36 1.05 5.55 2.68
CA LYS A 36 0.71 6.38 3.86
C LYS A 36 1.86 6.46 4.85
N SER A 37 2.51 5.35 5.16
CA SER A 37 3.60 5.30 6.14
C SER A 37 4.81 6.13 5.71
N THR A 38 5.20 6.06 4.43
CA THR A 38 6.28 6.87 3.86
C THR A 38 5.91 8.34 3.86
N GLY A 39 4.69 8.68 3.46
CA GLY A 39 4.17 10.04 3.48
C GLY A 39 4.23 10.65 4.88
N PHE A 40 3.67 9.97 5.88
CA PHE A 40 3.68 10.45 7.27
C PHE A 40 5.09 10.63 7.83
N SER A 41 6.01 9.69 7.58
CA SER A 41 7.40 9.82 8.02
C SER A 41 8.08 11.05 7.41
N LYS A 42 7.93 11.26 6.09
CA LYS A 42 8.51 12.41 5.38
C LYS A 42 7.92 13.72 5.86
N TRP A 43 6.60 13.81 5.96
CA TRP A 43 5.90 14.98 6.46
C TRP A 43 6.31 15.33 7.89
N GLY A 44 6.32 14.36 8.80
CA GLY A 44 6.69 14.57 10.20
C GLY A 44 8.14 15.06 10.34
N SER A 45 9.07 14.46 9.59
CA SER A 45 10.47 14.88 9.57
C SER A 45 10.64 16.31 9.05
N ALA A 46 9.99 16.64 7.94
CA ALA A 46 10.00 17.98 7.35
C ALA A 46 9.43 19.04 8.31
N LEU A 47 8.22 18.80 8.82
CA LEU A 47 7.55 19.74 9.73
C LEU A 47 8.35 19.97 11.01
N SER A 48 8.96 18.92 11.57
CA SER A 48 9.82 19.04 12.75
C SER A 48 11.03 19.93 12.49
N LYS A 49 11.69 19.79 11.34
CA LYS A 49 12.83 20.65 10.97
C LYS A 49 12.42 22.09 10.72
N LEU A 50 11.28 22.32 10.06
CA LEU A 50 10.76 23.66 9.85
C LEU A 50 10.48 24.36 11.17
N LEU A 51 9.89 23.68 12.14
CA LEU A 51 9.64 24.22 13.47
C LEU A 51 10.93 24.49 14.27
N ILE A 52 12.02 23.79 13.97
CA ILE A 52 13.33 24.05 14.58
C ILE A 52 14.00 25.28 13.94
N ILE A 53 13.97 25.37 12.61
CA ILE A 53 14.65 26.44 11.85
C ILE A 53 13.86 27.76 11.92
N HIS A 54 12.53 27.68 11.84
CA HIS A 54 11.59 28.80 11.81
C HIS A 54 10.69 28.80 13.04
N LYS A 55 11.31 28.70 14.23
CA LYS A 55 10.60 28.56 15.51
C LYS A 55 9.58 29.66 15.79
N ASP A 56 9.90 30.89 15.37
CA ASP A 56 9.08 32.08 15.63
C ASP A 56 8.04 32.32 14.53
N GLU A 57 7.96 31.45 13.52
CA GLU A 57 7.05 31.64 12.39
C GLU A 57 5.68 30.97 12.67
N PRO A 58 4.61 31.77 12.87
CA PRO A 58 3.33 31.26 13.33
C PRO A 58 2.67 30.30 12.32
N LYS A 59 2.99 30.45 11.03
CA LYS A 59 2.49 29.59 9.95
C LYS A 59 2.79 28.11 10.20
N PHE A 60 4.02 27.75 10.59
CA PHE A 60 4.39 26.35 10.79
C PHE A 60 3.74 25.77 12.06
N THR A 61 3.58 26.58 13.10
CA THR A 61 2.86 26.19 14.31
C THR A 61 1.38 25.92 14.02
N GLU A 62 0.73 26.76 13.21
CA GLU A 62 -0.65 26.58 12.79
C GLU A 62 -0.82 25.31 11.96
N ILE A 63 0.07 25.07 11.00
CA ILE A 63 0.07 23.85 10.18
C ILE A 63 0.16 22.60 11.06
N LYS A 64 1.05 22.61 12.07
CA LYS A 64 1.16 21.50 13.03
C LYS A 64 -0.13 21.28 13.80
N GLN A 65 -0.73 22.33 14.35
CA GLN A 65 -1.99 22.21 15.08
C GLN A 65 -3.14 21.70 14.20
N ASN A 66 -3.23 22.18 12.96
CA ASN A 66 -4.23 21.72 12.00
C ASN A 66 -4.04 20.24 11.64
N TYR A 67 -2.79 19.80 11.56
CA TYR A 67 -2.46 18.39 11.37
C TYR A 67 -2.84 17.53 12.58
N GLU A 68 -2.49 17.95 13.80
CA GLU A 68 -2.85 17.24 15.04
C GLU A 68 -4.36 17.19 15.28
N LYS A 69 -5.11 18.22 14.86
CA LYS A 69 -6.58 18.26 14.88
C LYS A 69 -7.22 17.40 13.79
N GLY A 70 -6.43 16.83 12.88
CA GLY A 70 -6.92 15.96 11.81
C GLY A 70 -7.60 16.69 10.64
N TYR A 71 -7.40 18.01 10.49
CA TYR A 71 -8.02 18.77 9.39
C TYR A 71 -7.59 18.31 8.00
N TYR A 72 -6.46 17.61 7.90
CA TYR A 72 -5.97 17.06 6.64
C TYR A 72 -6.41 15.61 6.39
N ASN A 73 -7.09 14.94 7.34
CA ASN A 73 -7.36 13.50 7.25
C ASN A 73 -8.11 13.12 5.97
N SER A 74 -9.19 13.83 5.63
CA SER A 74 -9.96 13.55 4.40
C SER A 74 -9.08 13.70 3.15
N ALA A 75 -8.27 14.76 3.08
CA ALA A 75 -7.42 15.01 1.93
C ALA A 75 -6.29 13.96 1.81
N ILE A 76 -5.75 13.50 2.94
CA ILE A 76 -4.75 12.44 3.00
C ILE A 76 -5.38 11.11 2.56
N ASP A 77 -6.56 10.79 3.05
CA ASP A 77 -7.29 9.58 2.69
C ASP A 77 -7.64 9.56 1.21
N ASP A 78 -8.09 10.68 0.65
CA ASP A 78 -8.38 10.81 -0.78
C ASP A 78 -7.12 10.67 -1.63
N TYR A 79 -5.97 11.19 -1.20
CA TYR A 79 -4.71 11.06 -1.92
C TYR A 79 -4.23 9.61 -2.03
N PHE A 80 -4.33 8.84 -0.95
CA PHE A 80 -3.92 7.44 -0.93
C PHE A 80 -5.04 6.46 -1.31
N ARG A 81 -6.22 6.99 -1.68
CA ARG A 81 -7.32 6.15 -2.11
C ARG A 81 -6.92 5.47 -3.41
N PRO A 82 -6.95 4.12 -3.49
CA PRO A 82 -6.71 3.43 -4.74
C PRO A 82 -7.65 3.98 -5.81
N SER A 83 -7.11 4.35 -6.96
CA SER A 83 -7.92 4.74 -8.12
C SER A 83 -8.97 3.66 -8.35
N ARG A 84 -10.23 4.06 -8.58
CA ARG A 84 -11.37 3.14 -8.74
C ARG A 84 -11.15 2.09 -9.86
N SER A 85 -10.15 2.29 -10.72
CA SER A 85 -9.64 1.35 -11.73
C SER A 85 -8.79 0.21 -11.16
N VAL A 86 -7.90 0.48 -10.19
CA VAL A 86 -7.01 -0.52 -9.57
C VAL A 86 -7.83 -1.56 -8.79
N LEU A 87 -8.90 -1.13 -8.13
CA LEU A 87 -9.83 -2.02 -7.44
C LEU A 87 -10.55 -3.00 -8.39
N LYS A 88 -10.79 -2.59 -9.64
CA LYS A 88 -11.43 -3.46 -10.64
C LYS A 88 -10.46 -4.52 -11.14
N GLU A 89 -9.19 -4.17 -11.34
CA GLU A 89 -8.15 -5.12 -11.75
C GLU A 89 -7.85 -6.15 -10.65
N GLU A 90 -7.74 -5.73 -9.38
CA GLU A 90 -7.52 -6.66 -8.26
C GLU A 90 -8.71 -7.60 -8.03
N GLN A 91 -9.96 -7.10 -8.12
CA GLN A 91 -11.14 -7.95 -8.07
C GLN A 91 -11.21 -8.93 -9.25
N GLN A 92 -10.80 -8.49 -10.45
CA GLN A 92 -10.78 -9.35 -11.63
C GLN A 92 -9.69 -10.42 -11.52
N VAL A 93 -8.50 -10.09 -11.01
CA VAL A 93 -7.43 -11.06 -10.74
C VAL A 93 -7.86 -12.08 -9.68
N PHE A 94 -8.53 -11.64 -8.62
CA PHE A 94 -9.06 -12.53 -7.59
C PHE A 94 -10.12 -13.50 -8.15
N MET A 95 -11.11 -12.99 -8.89
CA MET A 95 -12.15 -13.85 -9.49
C MET A 95 -11.58 -14.80 -10.56
N ASN A 96 -10.61 -14.35 -11.36
CA ASN A 96 -9.96 -15.21 -12.35
C ASN A 96 -9.11 -16.32 -11.68
N GLY A 97 -8.48 -16.03 -10.54
CA GLY A 97 -7.74 -17.00 -9.74
C GLY A 97 -8.63 -18.08 -9.13
N GLU A 98 -9.80 -17.69 -8.58
CA GLU A 98 -10.78 -18.66 -8.06
C GLU A 98 -11.34 -19.55 -9.18
N MET A 99 -11.66 -18.99 -10.34
CA MET A 99 -12.19 -19.75 -11.47
C MET A 99 -11.17 -20.77 -12.02
N ALA A 100 -9.89 -20.37 -12.12
CA ALA A 100 -8.80 -21.28 -12.48
C ALA A 100 -8.56 -22.38 -11.45
N ALA A 101 -8.76 -22.11 -10.15
CA ALA A 101 -8.63 -23.11 -9.09
C ALA A 101 -9.77 -24.14 -9.12
N ILE A 102 -10.99 -23.70 -9.42
CA ILE A 102 -12.16 -24.58 -9.59
C ILE A 102 -11.98 -25.51 -10.80
N ASP A 103 -11.51 -24.97 -11.94
CA ASP A 103 -11.28 -25.77 -13.14
C ASP A 103 -10.17 -26.82 -12.93
N ASN A 104 -9.06 -26.46 -12.27
CA ASN A 104 -8.00 -27.42 -11.95
C ASN A 104 -8.45 -28.53 -11.00
N ARG A 105 -9.28 -28.22 -10.00
CA ARG A 105 -9.86 -29.24 -9.09
C ARG A 105 -10.74 -30.23 -9.87
N ARG A 106 -11.57 -29.72 -10.78
CA ARG A 106 -12.50 -30.53 -11.57
C ARG A 106 -11.80 -31.45 -12.59
N ILE A 107 -10.63 -31.05 -13.08
CA ILE A 107 -9.78 -31.89 -13.95
C ILE A 107 -9.16 -33.04 -13.14
N ASN A 108 -8.62 -32.77 -11.95
CA ASN A 108 -8.03 -33.80 -11.09
C ASN A 108 -9.06 -34.83 -10.59
N GLU A 109 -10.31 -34.43 -10.34
CA GLU A 109 -11.37 -35.37 -9.93
C GLU A 109 -11.80 -36.33 -11.06
N LYS A 110 -11.78 -35.89 -12.32
CA LYS A 110 -12.08 -36.78 -13.46
C LYS A 110 -10.98 -37.82 -13.71
N HIS A 111 -9.71 -37.47 -13.53
CA HIS A 111 -8.60 -38.41 -13.75
C HIS A 111 -8.49 -39.51 -12.68
N HIS A 112 -9.12 -39.35 -11.52
CA HIS A 112 -9.12 -40.36 -10.47
C HIS A 112 -10.23 -41.40 -10.59
N GLN A 113 -11.22 -41.18 -11.47
CA GLN A 113 -12.39 -42.06 -11.62
C GLN A 113 -12.26 -43.08 -12.78
N ASP A 114 -11.27 -42.91 -13.66
CA ASP A 114 -11.06 -43.76 -14.84
C ASP A 114 -9.97 -44.86 -14.63
N PHE A 115 -9.50 -45.09 -13.41
CA PHE A 115 -8.41 -46.04 -13.10
C PHE A 115 -8.76 -47.11 -12.05
N GLU A 116 -10.01 -47.53 -11.95
CA GLU A 116 -10.37 -48.78 -11.26
C GLU A 116 -11.09 -49.73 -12.23
N GLU A 117 -10.33 -50.38 -13.12
CA GLU A 117 -10.81 -51.61 -13.80
C GLU A 117 -9.73 -52.71 -13.75
N GLU A 118 -10.16 -53.80 -13.12
CA GLU A 118 -9.66 -55.18 -13.15
C GLU A 118 -8.18 -55.50 -12.85
N THR A 119 -7.93 -55.98 -11.63
CA THR A 119 -7.06 -57.15 -11.45
C THR A 119 -7.73 -58.16 -10.50
N GLY A 120 -8.24 -59.24 -11.09
CA GLY A 120 -8.88 -60.36 -10.39
C GLY A 120 -8.47 -61.70 -11.00
N GLU A 121 -7.18 -62.01 -10.91
CA GLU A 121 -6.58 -63.30 -11.22
C GLU A 121 -7.20 -64.40 -10.34
N LYS A 122 -7.86 -65.39 -10.94
CA LYS A 122 -8.32 -66.60 -10.24
C LYS A 122 -7.51 -67.80 -10.70
N ASP A 123 -6.59 -68.16 -9.83
CA ASP A 123 -5.73 -69.33 -9.92
C ASP A 123 -6.51 -70.64 -9.72
N ALA A 124 -5.96 -71.69 -10.31
CA ALA A 124 -6.53 -73.03 -10.44
C ALA A 124 -6.72 -73.77 -9.10
N THR A 125 -7.71 -74.66 -9.03
CA THR A 125 -7.69 -75.79 -8.09
C THR A 125 -8.03 -77.07 -8.84
N LEU A 126 -7.07 -77.99 -8.83
CA LEU A 126 -7.15 -79.36 -9.33
C LEU A 126 -8.30 -80.15 -8.68
N ALA A 127 -8.91 -81.04 -9.47
CA ALA A 127 -9.49 -82.30 -9.00
C ALA A 127 -9.07 -83.42 -9.97
#